data_AF-A0A7Y1UD34-F1
#
_entry.id   AF-A0A7Y1UD34-F1
#
_cell.length_a   1.000
_cell.length_b   1.000
_cell.length_c   1.000
_cell.angle_alpha   90.00
_cell.angle_beta   90.00
_cell.angle_gamma   90.00
#
_symmetry.space_group_name_H-M   'P 1'
#
loop_
_entity.id
_entity.type
_entity.pdbx_description
1 polymer ?
#
loop_
_entity_poly.entity_id
_entity_poly.type
_entity_poly.pdbx_seq_one_letter_code
_entity_poly.pdbx_strand_id
1 'polypeptide(L)'
;DQYNVHPSTMEALQFYEGAQMASSELEKDSIKVTITAFDSSNKNRVGTLLAKPEVASKDILIGEFSNSVLSEALPVVKNNDQNLVLLKAFRSKLLMHYPQVSLAKPSSANQCRLMADYVQDKYKWSDMYIAFQDVKREKDLAAIFTESLDSVQLFSHSEMSGNENLMSSSDEEIKKLFSMMDSTKHNVIFITSSNEPFVNSFLRRLYTKSKWDITIVGLPTWKKFNSIDTEILNHFNLHIFSTDYIDYKDQSVNKFRKAYIAEYKTDPLYEAYEGYFLVHYLANMYHSFGDKYLEFISDRPDKLFTFEAIVEGGGLENSHFSVLSYKNYEFKKVN
;
A
#
# COMPACT_ATOMS: atom_id res chain seq x y z
N ASP A 1 -7.39 6.71 -34.36
CA ASP A 1 -6.18 7.28 -33.74
C ASP A 1 -6.38 7.46 -32.25
N GLN A 2 -6.06 6.42 -31.47
CA GLN A 2 -6.10 6.51 -30.01
C GLN A 2 -4.78 7.15 -29.56
N TYR A 3 -4.88 8.37 -29.04
CA TYR A 3 -3.78 8.99 -28.29
C TYR A 3 -3.46 8.06 -27.11
N ASN A 4 -2.34 7.35 -27.17
CA ASN A 4 -1.80 6.60 -26.05
C ASN A 4 -1.28 7.62 -25.02
N VAL A 5 -2.17 8.14 -24.19
CA VAL A 5 -1.82 8.88 -22.98
C VAL A 5 -1.07 7.90 -22.08
N HIS A 6 0.14 8.28 -21.65
CA HIS A 6 0.93 7.44 -20.76
C HIS A 6 0.13 7.16 -19.47
N PRO A 7 0.10 5.92 -18.94
CA PRO A 7 -0.71 5.58 -17.77
C PRO A 7 -0.51 6.53 -16.58
N SER A 8 0.73 6.91 -16.29
CA SER A 8 1.04 7.87 -15.21
C SER A 8 0.48 9.28 -15.45
N THR A 9 0.25 9.67 -16.71
CA THR A 9 -0.41 10.94 -17.05
C THR A 9 -1.91 10.84 -16.76
N MET A 10 -2.52 9.67 -16.98
CA MET A 10 -3.91 9.42 -16.61
C MET A 10 -4.09 9.40 -15.09
N GLU A 11 -3.21 8.70 -14.37
CA GLU A 11 -3.17 8.66 -12.90
C GLU A 11 -3.08 10.08 -12.31
N ALA A 12 -2.13 10.89 -12.77
CA ALA A 12 -1.95 12.27 -12.31
C ALA A 12 -3.13 13.19 -12.68
N LEU A 13 -3.71 13.02 -13.87
CA LEU A 13 -4.89 13.76 -14.30
C LEU A 13 -6.09 13.46 -13.39
N GLN A 14 -6.34 12.18 -13.14
CA GLN A 14 -7.49 11.77 -12.32
C GLN A 14 -7.34 12.18 -10.86
N PHE A 15 -6.12 12.14 -10.32
CA PHE A 15 -5.84 12.74 -9.01
C PHE A 15 -6.21 14.24 -8.99
N TYR A 16 -5.77 14.99 -10.01
CA TYR A 16 -6.07 16.42 -10.12
C TYR A 16 -7.57 16.69 -10.24
N GLU A 17 -8.30 15.91 -11.04
CA GLU A 17 -9.75 16.00 -11.18
C GLU A 17 -10.48 15.70 -9.86
N GLY A 18 -10.08 14.65 -9.14
CA GLY A 18 -10.59 14.34 -7.81
C GLY A 18 -10.36 15.49 -6.82
N ALA A 19 -9.15 16.07 -6.83
CA ALA A 19 -8.80 17.22 -6.02
C ALA A 19 -9.64 18.48 -6.35
N GLN A 20 -9.89 18.75 -7.64
CA GLN A 20 -10.76 19.86 -8.07
C GLN A 20 -12.20 19.69 -7.57
N MET A 21 -12.73 18.47 -7.62
CA MET A 21 -14.05 18.16 -7.06
C MET A 21 -14.10 18.39 -5.55
N ALA A 22 -13.04 18.00 -4.82
CA ALA A 22 -12.96 18.27 -3.38
C ALA A 22 -12.94 19.77 -3.08
N SER A 23 -12.15 20.55 -3.81
CA SER A 23 -12.15 22.02 -3.69
C SER A 23 -13.55 22.62 -3.91
N SER A 24 -14.26 22.15 -4.93
CA SER A 24 -15.62 22.61 -5.24
C SER A 24 -16.65 22.22 -4.17
N GLU A 25 -16.46 21.09 -3.49
CA GLU A 25 -17.32 20.67 -2.37
C GLU A 25 -17.03 21.52 -1.11
N LEU A 26 -15.75 21.72 -0.78
CA LEU A 26 -15.30 22.50 0.36
C LEU A 26 -15.70 23.98 0.29
N GLU A 27 -15.81 24.56 -0.91
CA GLU A 27 -16.25 25.95 -1.07
C GLU A 27 -17.70 26.15 -0.57
N LYS A 28 -18.54 25.11 -0.59
CA LYS A 28 -19.91 25.15 -0.02
C LYS A 28 -19.89 25.33 1.50
N ASP A 29 -18.82 24.87 2.13
CA ASP A 29 -18.54 25.04 3.56
C ASP A 29 -17.65 26.26 3.84
N SER A 30 -17.53 27.17 2.86
CA SER A 30 -16.72 28.40 2.92
C SER A 30 -15.20 28.16 3.07
N ILE A 31 -14.72 26.96 2.76
CA ILE A 31 -13.28 26.63 2.72
C ILE A 31 -12.81 26.77 1.27
N LYS A 32 -12.06 27.84 0.98
CA LYS A 32 -11.54 28.10 -0.38
C LYS A 32 -10.18 27.44 -0.58
N VAL A 33 -10.11 26.48 -1.51
CA VAL A 33 -8.88 25.76 -1.85
C VAL A 33 -8.45 26.08 -3.28
N THR A 34 -7.27 26.70 -3.43
CA THR A 34 -6.68 26.97 -4.77
C THR A 34 -5.68 25.89 -5.13
N ILE A 35 -5.97 25.12 -6.17
CA ILE A 35 -5.11 24.03 -6.64
C ILE A 35 -4.33 24.49 -7.88
N THR A 36 -3.01 24.32 -7.86
CA THR A 36 -2.13 24.61 -9.00
C THR A 36 -1.32 23.35 -9.32
N ALA A 37 -1.33 22.91 -10.58
CA ALA A 37 -0.58 21.76 -11.04
C ALA A 37 0.75 22.18 -11.65
N PHE A 38 1.81 21.43 -11.36
CA PHE A 38 3.15 21.63 -11.91
C PHE A 38 3.73 20.30 -12.40
N ASP A 39 4.33 20.29 -13.59
CA ASP A 39 5.01 19.11 -14.13
C ASP A 39 6.38 18.93 -13.44
N SER A 40 6.50 17.85 -12.67
CA SER A 40 7.69 17.47 -11.90
C SER A 40 8.50 16.32 -12.52
N SER A 41 8.15 15.89 -13.75
CA SER A 41 8.73 14.68 -14.37
C SER A 41 10.24 14.74 -14.59
N ASN A 42 10.83 15.94 -14.63
CA ASN A 42 12.25 16.13 -14.90
C ASN A 42 13.06 16.38 -13.62
N LYS A 43 13.88 15.39 -13.21
CA LYS A 43 14.76 15.47 -12.05
C LYS A 43 15.71 16.69 -12.07
N ASN A 44 16.18 17.10 -13.25
CA ASN A 44 17.12 18.22 -13.40
C ASN A 44 16.42 19.58 -13.21
N ARG A 45 15.08 19.59 -13.13
CA ARG A 45 14.27 20.81 -13.04
C ARG A 45 13.43 20.87 -11.78
N VAL A 46 13.22 19.75 -11.07
CA VAL A 46 12.34 19.71 -9.88
C VAL A 46 12.82 20.66 -8.79
N GLY A 47 14.12 20.73 -8.51
CA GLY A 47 14.65 21.66 -7.50
C GLY A 47 14.41 23.12 -7.89
N THR A 48 14.67 23.47 -9.15
CA THR A 48 14.39 24.82 -9.68
C THR A 48 12.90 25.14 -9.66
N LEU A 49 12.04 24.18 -9.99
CA LEU A 49 10.59 24.33 -9.94
C LEU A 49 10.13 24.63 -8.51
N LEU A 50 10.54 23.82 -7.55
CA LEU A 50 10.16 23.95 -6.13
C LEU A 50 10.68 25.26 -5.52
N ALA A 51 11.83 25.76 -5.98
CA ALA A 51 12.39 27.03 -5.53
C ALA A 51 11.71 28.27 -6.15
N LYS A 52 10.85 28.12 -7.16
CA LYS A 52 10.14 29.27 -7.72
C LYS A 52 9.19 29.87 -6.66
N PRO A 53 9.08 31.20 -6.53
CA PRO A 53 8.18 31.84 -5.57
C PRO A 53 6.72 31.36 -5.66
N GLU A 54 6.23 31.09 -6.88
CA GLU A 54 4.87 30.59 -7.14
C GLU A 54 4.60 29.17 -6.60
N VAL A 55 5.66 28.39 -6.35
CA VAL A 55 5.59 27.03 -5.76
C VAL A 55 5.99 27.08 -4.29
N ALA A 56 7.05 27.83 -3.96
CA ALA A 56 7.54 28.04 -2.60
C ALA A 56 6.48 28.61 -1.65
N SER A 57 5.57 29.44 -2.17
CA SER A 57 4.48 30.06 -1.40
C SER A 57 3.25 29.16 -1.18
N LYS A 58 3.27 27.90 -1.62
CA LYS A 58 2.14 26.98 -1.42
C LYS A 58 2.17 26.37 -0.01
N ASP A 59 1.01 26.34 0.64
CA ASP A 59 0.86 25.85 2.01
C ASP A 59 1.12 24.34 2.13
N ILE A 60 0.66 23.58 1.12
CA ILE A 60 0.82 22.13 1.02
C ILE A 60 1.20 21.76 -0.41
N LEU A 61 2.30 21.03 -0.56
CA LEU A 61 2.67 20.34 -1.77
C LEU A 61 2.17 18.90 -1.72
N ILE A 62 1.55 18.44 -2.81
CA ILE A 62 1.18 17.03 -2.97
C ILE A 62 1.80 16.53 -4.26
N GLY A 63 2.49 15.40 -4.21
CA GLY A 63 3.19 14.90 -5.39
C GLY A 63 3.48 13.41 -5.38
N GLU A 64 3.48 12.84 -6.58
CA GLU A 64 4.17 11.60 -6.86
C GLU A 64 5.51 11.90 -7.52
N PHE A 65 6.57 11.28 -7.00
CA PHE A 65 7.92 11.39 -7.55
C PHE A 65 8.50 10.01 -7.82
N SER A 66 9.40 9.91 -8.79
CA SER A 66 10.33 8.78 -8.83
C SER A 66 11.38 8.94 -7.72
N ASN A 67 12.06 7.86 -7.35
CA ASN A 67 13.12 7.94 -6.33
C ASN A 67 14.21 8.96 -6.67
N SER A 68 14.56 9.11 -7.96
CA SER A 68 15.59 10.06 -8.41
C SER A 68 15.10 11.50 -8.44
N VAL A 69 13.81 11.74 -8.63
CA VAL A 69 13.23 13.09 -8.53
C VAL A 69 13.09 13.47 -7.05
N LEU A 70 12.64 12.53 -6.22
CA LEU A 70 12.47 12.78 -4.78
C LEU A 70 13.79 13.14 -4.10
N SER A 71 14.90 12.50 -4.46
CA SER A 71 16.21 12.80 -3.87
C SER A 71 16.67 14.24 -4.11
N GLU A 72 16.28 14.84 -5.24
CA GLU A 72 16.57 16.24 -5.56
C GLU A 72 15.55 17.21 -4.95
N ALA A 73 14.29 16.77 -4.78
CA ALA A 73 13.21 17.58 -4.22
C ALA A 73 13.35 17.79 -2.71
N LEU A 74 13.68 16.74 -1.95
CA LEU A 74 13.68 16.76 -0.49
C LEU A 74 14.57 17.86 0.14
N PRO A 75 15.82 18.10 -0.32
CA PRO A 75 16.63 19.20 0.20
C PRO A 75 15.99 20.57 -0.02
N VAL A 76 15.36 20.79 -1.17
CA VAL A 76 14.70 22.08 -1.48
C VAL A 76 13.47 22.28 -0.61
N VAL A 77 12.64 21.25 -0.49
CA VAL A 77 11.45 21.23 0.38
C VAL A 77 11.84 21.52 1.83
N LYS A 78 12.95 20.96 2.29
CA LYS A 78 13.49 21.22 3.63
C LYS A 78 14.02 22.64 3.79
N ASN A 79 14.77 23.15 2.83
CA ASN A 79 15.33 24.50 2.89
C ASN A 79 14.24 25.58 2.85
N ASN A 80 13.12 25.29 2.18
CA ASN A 80 11.97 26.19 2.07
C ASN A 80 10.90 25.96 3.14
N ASP A 81 11.09 25.00 4.05
CA ASP A 81 10.11 24.61 5.09
C ASP A 81 8.71 24.29 4.52
N GLN A 82 8.66 23.59 3.39
CA GLN A 82 7.42 23.29 2.69
C GLN A 82 6.84 21.96 3.16
N ASN A 83 5.55 21.95 3.48
CA ASN A 83 4.85 20.71 3.78
C ASN A 83 4.66 19.89 2.50
N LEU A 84 5.14 18.65 2.49
CA LEU A 84 5.06 17.76 1.32
C LEU A 84 4.37 16.45 1.67
N VAL A 85 3.27 16.16 0.98
CA VAL A 85 2.57 14.87 1.03
C VAL A 85 2.91 14.05 -0.22
N LEU A 86 3.51 12.87 0.00
CA LEU A 86 3.92 11.94 -1.04
C LEU A 86 2.83 10.91 -1.30
N LEU A 87 2.35 10.83 -2.54
CA LEU A 87 1.29 9.89 -2.96
C LEU A 87 1.78 8.45 -3.13
N LYS A 88 3.08 8.29 -3.39
CA LYS A 88 3.73 6.98 -3.55
C LYS A 88 4.28 6.50 -2.20
N ALA A 89 4.18 5.20 -1.97
CA ALA A 89 4.87 4.58 -0.85
C ALA A 89 6.40 4.69 -1.03
N PHE A 90 7.08 5.26 -0.02
CA PHE A 90 8.54 5.32 0.07
C PHE A 90 9.02 4.62 1.34
N ARG A 91 10.34 4.53 1.53
CA ARG A 91 10.91 3.97 2.76
C ARG A 91 10.72 4.95 3.91
N SER A 92 10.13 4.50 5.02
CA SER A 92 9.90 5.30 6.22
C SER A 92 11.15 6.02 6.73
N LYS A 93 12.35 5.45 6.54
CA LYS A 93 13.62 6.06 6.95
C LYS A 93 13.80 7.51 6.48
N LEU A 94 13.22 7.92 5.34
CA LEU A 94 13.29 9.32 4.92
C LEU A 94 12.61 10.26 5.93
N LEU A 95 11.53 9.84 6.56
CA LEU A 95 10.74 10.64 7.49
C LEU A 95 11.53 11.00 8.76
N MET A 96 12.58 10.23 9.10
CA MET A 96 13.49 10.57 10.20
C MET A 96 14.27 11.88 9.97
N HIS A 97 14.37 12.34 8.71
CA HIS A 97 15.19 13.48 8.33
C HIS A 97 14.39 14.67 7.79
N TYR A 98 13.09 14.47 7.55
CA TYR A 98 12.17 15.41 6.90
C TYR A 98 10.83 15.46 7.66
N PRO A 99 10.73 16.19 8.78
CA PRO A 99 9.52 16.29 9.59
C PRO A 99 8.31 16.86 8.84
N GLN A 100 8.55 17.73 7.87
CA GLN A 100 7.51 18.34 7.03
C GLN A 100 7.01 17.42 5.90
N VAL A 101 7.51 16.18 5.82
CA VAL A 101 7.13 15.21 4.79
C VAL A 101 6.17 14.18 5.39
N SER A 102 5.11 13.88 4.66
CA SER A 102 4.14 12.83 5.00
C SER A 102 4.00 11.82 3.85
N LEU A 103 3.83 10.54 4.15
CA LEU A 103 3.48 9.51 3.16
C LEU A 103 1.98 9.23 3.21
N ALA A 104 1.25 9.51 2.13
CA ALA A 104 -0.19 9.23 2.04
C ALA A 104 -0.50 7.73 2.00
N LYS A 105 0.50 6.89 1.74
CA LYS A 105 0.42 5.43 1.78
C LYS A 105 1.48 4.86 2.71
N PRO A 106 1.18 3.78 3.46
CA PRO A 106 2.20 3.09 4.24
C PRO A 106 3.30 2.55 3.33
N SER A 107 4.53 2.61 3.80
CA SER A 107 5.69 1.95 3.21
C SER A 107 5.46 0.44 3.11
N SER A 108 6.16 -0.24 2.20
CA SER A 108 6.04 -1.70 2.09
C SER A 108 6.41 -2.42 3.39
N ALA A 109 7.34 -1.87 4.17
CA ALA A 109 7.69 -2.44 5.47
C ALA A 109 6.54 -2.27 6.47
N ASN A 110 5.96 -1.06 6.55
CA ASN A 110 4.83 -0.82 7.44
C ASN A 110 3.59 -1.64 7.05
N GLN A 111 3.32 -1.79 5.75
CA GLN A 111 2.26 -2.68 5.27
C GLN A 111 2.44 -4.13 5.75
N CYS A 112 3.67 -4.66 5.75
CA CYS A 112 3.96 -5.98 6.29
C CYS A 112 3.71 -6.06 7.80
N ARG A 113 4.10 -5.03 8.57
CA ARG A 113 3.85 -4.99 10.02
C ARG A 113 2.36 -4.96 10.33
N LEU A 114 1.62 -4.04 9.69
CA LEU A 114 0.17 -3.94 9.81
C LEU A 114 -0.55 -5.25 9.47
N MET A 115 -0.09 -5.96 8.44
CA MET A 115 -0.63 -7.28 8.10
C MET A 115 -0.28 -8.34 9.14
N ALA A 116 0.96 -8.33 9.67
CA ALA A 116 1.38 -9.25 10.73
C ALA A 116 0.54 -9.05 11.99
N ASP A 117 0.36 -7.80 12.43
CA ASP A 117 -0.43 -7.43 13.61
C ASP A 117 -1.88 -7.89 13.47
N TYR A 118 -2.50 -7.62 12.32
CA TYR A 118 -3.87 -8.07 12.03
C TYR A 118 -3.99 -9.60 12.07
N VAL A 119 -3.04 -10.32 11.47
CA VAL A 119 -3.04 -11.79 11.45
C VAL A 119 -2.79 -12.36 12.84
N GLN A 120 -1.88 -11.77 13.61
CA GLN A 120 -1.55 -12.18 14.97
C GLN A 120 -2.74 -12.04 15.91
N ASP A 121 -3.49 -10.94 15.81
CA ASP A 121 -4.70 -10.73 16.60
C ASP A 121 -5.83 -11.69 16.16
N LYS A 122 -6.07 -11.78 14.84
CA LYS A 122 -7.14 -12.62 14.27
C LYS A 122 -6.93 -14.12 14.49
N TYR A 123 -5.69 -14.58 14.43
CA TYR A 123 -5.30 -16.00 14.47
C TYR A 123 -4.42 -16.34 15.68
N LYS A 124 -4.65 -15.68 16.82
CA LYS A 124 -3.85 -15.75 18.06
C LYS A 124 -3.42 -17.15 18.53
N TRP A 125 -4.19 -18.19 18.25
CA TRP A 125 -3.92 -19.57 18.66
C TRP A 125 -3.42 -20.49 17.53
N SER A 126 -3.04 -19.90 16.41
CA SER A 126 -2.60 -20.63 15.22
C SER A 126 -1.08 -20.71 15.17
N ASP A 127 -0.56 -21.79 14.62
CA ASP A 127 0.87 -21.89 14.35
C ASP A 127 1.19 -21.13 13.05
N MET A 128 2.23 -20.29 13.09
CA MET A 128 2.56 -19.39 11.99
C MET A 128 3.87 -19.80 11.31
N TYR A 129 3.85 -19.74 9.99
CA TYR A 129 4.96 -20.12 9.13
C TYR A 129 5.22 -19.03 8.10
N ILE A 130 6.48 -18.80 7.74
CA ILE A 130 6.84 -17.90 6.63
C ILE A 130 7.58 -18.69 5.56
N ALA A 131 7.01 -18.75 4.36
CA ALA A 131 7.59 -19.35 3.18
C ALA A 131 8.15 -18.29 2.23
N PHE A 132 9.40 -18.46 1.83
CA PHE A 132 10.11 -17.51 0.96
C PHE A 132 11.16 -18.23 0.11
N GLN A 133 11.51 -17.69 -1.06
CA GLN A 133 12.64 -18.15 -1.86
C GLN A 133 13.94 -17.52 -1.38
N ASP A 134 15.09 -18.09 -1.72
CA ASP A 134 16.43 -17.61 -1.33
C ASP A 134 16.86 -16.27 -1.99
N VAL A 135 15.89 -15.39 -2.27
CA VAL A 135 16.07 -14.08 -2.89
C VAL A 135 16.10 -12.99 -1.81
N LYS A 136 17.06 -12.08 -1.89
CA LYS A 136 17.26 -10.99 -0.90
C LYS A 136 15.96 -10.26 -0.54
N ARG A 137 15.16 -9.87 -1.54
CA ARG A 137 13.91 -9.14 -1.30
C ARG A 137 12.90 -9.96 -0.47
N GLU A 138 12.77 -11.25 -0.76
CA GLU A 138 11.82 -12.12 -0.05
C GLU A 138 12.30 -12.41 1.38
N LYS A 139 13.62 -12.57 1.58
CA LYS A 139 14.27 -12.63 2.90
C LYS A 139 14.05 -11.37 3.72
N ASP A 140 14.23 -10.19 3.11
CA ASP A 140 14.02 -8.89 3.77
C ASP A 140 12.55 -8.77 4.24
N LEU A 141 11.58 -9.20 3.43
CA LEU A 141 10.16 -9.23 3.82
C LEU A 141 9.86 -10.27 4.91
N ALA A 142 10.44 -11.47 4.81
CA ALA A 142 10.29 -12.52 5.81
C ALA A 142 10.82 -12.07 7.18
N ALA A 143 11.94 -11.35 7.21
CA ALA A 143 12.48 -10.76 8.44
C ALA A 143 11.51 -9.76 9.08
N ILE A 144 10.88 -8.88 8.28
CA ILE A 144 9.89 -7.91 8.78
C ILE A 144 8.68 -8.60 9.40
N PHE A 145 8.12 -9.63 8.72
CA PHE A 145 7.04 -10.42 9.30
C PHE A 145 7.48 -11.12 10.58
N THR A 146 8.71 -11.65 10.63
CA THR A 146 9.25 -12.33 11.83
C THR A 146 9.38 -11.40 13.01
N GLU A 147 9.85 -10.17 12.80
CA GLU A 147 9.98 -9.15 13.84
C GLU A 147 8.63 -8.72 14.45
N SER A 148 7.52 -8.92 13.72
CA SER A 148 6.19 -8.44 14.09
C SER A 148 5.28 -9.53 14.66
N LEU A 149 5.72 -10.80 14.66
CA LEU A 149 4.93 -11.94 15.15
C LEU A 149 5.51 -12.46 16.48
N ASP A 150 4.65 -12.78 17.44
CA ASP A 150 5.05 -13.23 18.78
C ASP A 150 5.77 -14.60 18.72
N SER A 151 5.32 -15.48 17.82
CA SER A 151 5.94 -16.79 17.58
C SER A 151 5.74 -17.23 16.14
N VAL A 152 6.82 -17.44 15.40
CA VAL A 152 6.77 -17.86 13.99
C VAL A 152 7.92 -18.77 13.62
N GLN A 153 7.67 -19.73 12.74
CA GLN A 153 8.69 -20.62 12.18
C GLN A 153 9.05 -20.22 10.74
N LEU A 154 10.34 -20.20 10.42
CA LEU A 154 10.83 -19.85 9.09
C LEU A 154 10.97 -21.09 8.20
N PHE A 155 10.47 -21.00 6.97
CA PHE A 155 10.59 -22.00 5.92
C PHE A 155 11.21 -21.37 4.65
N SER A 156 12.53 -21.51 4.51
CA SER A 156 13.24 -21.05 3.30
C SER A 156 13.22 -22.11 2.20
N HIS A 157 12.78 -21.74 1.00
CA HIS A 157 12.97 -22.49 -0.23
C HIS A 157 14.31 -22.08 -0.86
N SER A 158 15.28 -22.99 -0.85
CA SER A 158 16.51 -22.81 -1.64
C SER A 158 16.20 -23.11 -3.10
N GLU A 159 16.26 -22.12 -3.98
CA GLU A 159 16.42 -22.42 -5.40
C GLU A 159 17.74 -23.18 -5.55
N MET A 160 17.68 -24.48 -5.84
CA MET A 160 18.86 -25.21 -6.29
C MET A 160 19.36 -24.51 -7.55
N SER A 161 20.49 -23.83 -7.39
CA SER A 161 21.31 -23.32 -8.47
C SER A 161 21.50 -24.40 -9.53
N GLY A 162 20.84 -24.25 -10.68
CA GLY A 162 21.11 -24.97 -11.93
C GLY A 162 21.10 -26.50 -11.88
N ASN A 163 20.19 -27.09 -12.66
CA ASN A 163 20.41 -28.40 -13.32
C ASN A 163 20.29 -29.70 -12.51
N GLU A 164 19.42 -29.78 -11.51
CA GLU A 164 18.99 -31.09 -10.96
C GLU A 164 17.46 -31.17 -10.81
N ASN A 165 16.89 -32.35 -11.07
CA ASN A 165 15.45 -32.64 -11.20
C ASN A 165 14.54 -31.85 -10.23
N LEU A 166 13.91 -30.78 -10.74
CA LEU A 166 12.99 -29.88 -10.03
C LEU A 166 11.76 -30.58 -9.39
N MET A 167 11.43 -31.81 -9.81
CA MET A 167 10.29 -32.55 -9.26
C MET A 167 10.60 -33.29 -7.96
N SER A 168 11.85 -33.69 -7.68
CA SER A 168 12.18 -34.45 -6.47
C SER A 168 12.51 -33.55 -5.26
N SER A 169 13.10 -32.38 -5.48
CA SER A 169 13.39 -31.41 -4.40
C SER A 169 12.12 -30.76 -3.86
N SER A 170 11.19 -30.38 -4.75
CA SER A 170 9.96 -29.66 -4.39
C SER A 170 8.96 -30.46 -3.56
N ASP A 171 8.99 -31.79 -3.66
CA ASP A 171 8.11 -32.69 -2.90
C ASP A 171 8.61 -32.96 -1.48
N GLU A 172 9.92 -33.09 -1.30
CA GLU A 172 10.55 -33.22 0.02
C GLU A 172 10.45 -31.92 0.83
N GLU A 173 10.47 -30.78 0.17
CA GLU A 173 10.26 -29.47 0.80
C GLU A 173 8.87 -29.30 1.40
N ILE A 174 7.82 -29.67 0.66
CA ILE A 174 6.45 -29.65 1.19
C ILE A 174 6.28 -30.66 2.32
N LYS A 175 6.91 -31.83 2.23
CA LYS A 175 6.95 -32.79 3.36
C LYS A 175 7.66 -32.21 4.58
N LYS A 176 8.76 -31.46 4.39
CA LYS A 176 9.47 -30.77 5.47
C LYS A 176 8.59 -29.71 6.12
N LEU A 177 7.92 -28.87 5.33
CA LEU A 177 6.95 -27.91 5.84
C LEU A 177 5.87 -28.63 6.67
N PHE A 178 5.31 -29.71 6.14
CA PHE A 178 4.33 -30.50 6.88
C PHE A 178 4.91 -31.11 8.16
N SER A 179 6.15 -31.58 8.18
CA SER A 179 6.75 -32.10 9.41
C SER A 179 6.91 -31.06 10.54
N MET A 180 6.86 -29.76 10.20
CA MET A 180 6.93 -28.65 11.16
C MET A 180 5.55 -28.17 11.63
N MET A 181 4.49 -28.60 10.94
CA MET A 181 3.13 -28.13 11.14
C MET A 181 2.33 -29.00 12.10
N ASP A 182 1.50 -28.36 12.91
CA ASP A 182 0.61 -29.06 13.82
C ASP A 182 -0.72 -29.36 13.11
N SER A 183 -0.94 -30.64 12.82
CA SER A 183 -2.18 -31.13 12.19
C SER A 183 -3.45 -30.93 13.03
N THR A 184 -3.32 -30.63 14.32
CA THR A 184 -4.44 -30.43 15.25
C THR A 184 -4.83 -28.96 15.44
N LYS A 185 -4.01 -28.03 14.93
CA LYS A 185 -4.26 -26.59 15.02
C LYS A 185 -4.57 -25.98 13.66
N HIS A 186 -5.10 -24.76 13.71
CA HIS A 186 -5.10 -23.88 12.55
C HIS A 186 -3.66 -23.45 12.24
N ASN A 187 -3.28 -23.44 10.97
CA ASN A 187 -1.95 -23.04 10.54
C ASN A 187 -2.05 -21.82 9.61
N VAL A 188 -1.22 -20.81 9.84
CA VAL A 188 -1.15 -19.62 8.98
C VAL A 188 0.20 -19.59 8.27
N ILE A 189 0.19 -19.49 6.94
CA ILE A 189 1.41 -19.45 6.14
C ILE A 189 1.51 -18.12 5.39
N PHE A 190 2.48 -17.30 5.76
CA PHE A 190 2.87 -16.12 5.02
C PHE A 190 3.76 -16.51 3.85
N ILE A 191 3.46 -16.04 2.65
CA ILE A 191 4.27 -16.30 1.46
C ILE A 191 4.78 -14.96 0.93
N THR A 192 6.09 -14.71 1.09
CA THR A 192 6.69 -13.40 0.76
C THR A 192 7.19 -13.29 -0.69
N SER A 193 6.67 -14.15 -1.58
CA SER A 193 7.02 -14.15 -2.99
C SER A 193 6.02 -13.39 -3.87
N SER A 194 6.56 -12.64 -4.84
CA SER A 194 5.80 -12.06 -5.95
C SER A 194 6.01 -12.82 -7.27
N ASN A 195 6.73 -13.94 -7.25
CA ASN A 195 6.95 -14.79 -8.41
C ASN A 195 5.71 -15.70 -8.61
N GLU A 196 4.82 -15.31 -9.53
CA GLU A 196 3.56 -16.01 -9.77
C GLU A 196 3.74 -17.51 -10.10
N PRO A 197 4.67 -17.92 -11.01
CA PRO A 197 4.97 -19.34 -11.22
C PRO A 197 5.33 -20.11 -9.95
N PHE A 198 6.21 -19.55 -9.11
CA PHE A 198 6.59 -20.16 -7.83
C PHE A 198 5.37 -20.30 -6.90
N VAL A 199 4.62 -19.22 -6.71
CA VAL A 199 3.43 -19.21 -5.84
C VAL A 199 2.40 -20.23 -6.30
N ASN A 200 2.08 -20.27 -7.60
CA ASN A 200 1.14 -21.22 -8.17
C ASN A 200 1.58 -22.67 -7.91
N SER A 201 2.85 -22.96 -8.16
CA SER A 201 3.45 -24.28 -7.94
C SER A 201 3.41 -24.69 -6.46
N PHE A 202 3.74 -23.78 -5.56
CA PHE A 202 3.70 -23.99 -4.11
C PHE A 202 2.28 -24.26 -3.61
N LEU A 203 1.31 -23.41 -3.98
CA LEU A 203 -0.08 -23.55 -3.55
C LEU A 203 -0.71 -24.83 -4.11
N ARG A 204 -0.44 -25.23 -5.36
CA ARG A 204 -0.95 -26.49 -5.93
C ARG A 204 -0.45 -27.72 -5.18
N ARG A 205 0.84 -27.75 -4.83
CA ARG A 205 1.40 -28.84 -4.02
C ARG A 205 0.80 -28.87 -2.62
N LEU A 206 0.68 -27.71 -1.99
CA LEU A 206 0.05 -27.57 -0.68
C LEU A 206 -1.40 -28.08 -0.73
N TYR A 207 -2.16 -27.70 -1.76
CA TYR A 207 -3.57 -28.07 -1.94
C TYR A 207 -3.74 -29.58 -2.11
N THR A 208 -2.90 -30.18 -2.96
CA THR A 208 -3.01 -31.62 -3.28
C THR A 208 -2.66 -32.52 -2.08
N LYS A 209 -1.81 -32.03 -1.17
CA LYS A 209 -1.23 -32.87 -0.11
C LYS A 209 -1.71 -32.53 1.30
N SER A 210 -2.19 -31.32 1.53
CA SER A 210 -2.68 -30.90 2.85
C SER A 210 -4.02 -31.53 3.17
N LYS A 211 -4.20 -31.92 4.43
CA LYS A 211 -5.50 -32.25 5.03
C LYS A 211 -5.86 -31.29 6.17
N TRP A 212 -5.09 -30.22 6.31
CA TRP A 212 -5.12 -29.34 7.48
C TRP A 212 -5.81 -28.03 7.19
N ASP A 213 -6.30 -27.41 8.25
CA ASP A 213 -6.89 -26.09 8.20
C ASP A 213 -5.78 -25.04 8.08
N ILE A 214 -5.66 -24.46 6.88
CA ILE A 214 -4.59 -23.54 6.50
C ILE A 214 -5.17 -22.23 5.99
N THR A 215 -4.71 -21.11 6.58
CA THR A 215 -4.88 -19.77 6.00
C THR A 215 -3.58 -19.34 5.31
N ILE A 216 -3.69 -18.83 4.08
CA ILE A 216 -2.55 -18.24 3.36
C ILE A 216 -2.58 -16.72 3.48
N VAL A 217 -1.43 -16.12 3.76
CA VAL A 217 -1.21 -14.68 3.71
C VAL A 217 -0.24 -14.35 2.58
N GLY A 218 -0.72 -13.63 1.56
CA GLY A 218 0.04 -13.26 0.37
C GLY A 218 0.38 -11.77 0.30
N LEU A 219 1.16 -11.41 -0.71
CA LEU A 219 1.51 -10.02 -1.00
C LEU A 219 0.43 -9.31 -1.84
N PRO A 220 0.34 -7.96 -1.82
CA PRO A 220 -0.64 -7.20 -2.61
C PRO A 220 -0.60 -7.50 -4.11
N THR A 221 0.58 -7.86 -4.62
CA THR A 221 0.82 -8.23 -6.03
C THR A 221 -0.03 -9.42 -6.47
N TRP A 222 -0.46 -10.27 -5.56
CA TRP A 222 -1.26 -11.46 -5.85
C TRP A 222 -2.65 -11.12 -6.39
N LYS A 223 -3.15 -9.91 -6.13
CA LYS A 223 -4.38 -9.38 -6.76
C LYS A 223 -4.32 -9.40 -8.29
N LYS A 224 -3.11 -9.38 -8.87
CA LYS A 224 -2.87 -9.37 -10.32
C LYS A 224 -2.53 -10.75 -10.89
N PHE A 225 -2.43 -11.78 -10.06
CA PHE A 225 -2.15 -13.15 -10.51
C PHE A 225 -3.36 -13.71 -11.25
N ASN A 226 -3.11 -14.37 -12.39
CA ASN A 226 -4.15 -14.91 -13.27
C ASN A 226 -4.03 -16.43 -13.47
N SER A 227 -2.87 -17.02 -13.16
CA SER A 227 -2.57 -18.44 -13.39
C SER A 227 -2.91 -19.34 -12.20
N ILE A 228 -3.24 -18.76 -11.05
CA ILE A 228 -3.58 -19.50 -9.84
C ILE A 228 -5.05 -19.85 -9.86
N ASP A 229 -5.35 -21.12 -9.60
CA ASP A 229 -6.72 -21.60 -9.54
C ASP A 229 -7.49 -20.92 -8.40
N THR A 230 -8.64 -20.33 -8.74
CA THR A 230 -9.51 -19.65 -7.79
C THR A 230 -10.05 -20.59 -6.71
N GLU A 231 -10.21 -21.88 -6.99
CA GLU A 231 -10.60 -22.89 -5.99
C GLU A 231 -9.53 -23.03 -4.91
N ILE A 232 -8.25 -23.02 -5.31
CA ILE A 232 -7.11 -23.10 -4.38
C ILE A 232 -7.06 -21.85 -3.50
N LEU A 233 -7.26 -20.66 -4.09
CA LEU A 233 -7.28 -19.40 -3.32
C LEU A 233 -8.42 -19.38 -2.30
N ASN A 234 -9.60 -19.87 -2.69
CA ASN A 234 -10.77 -19.93 -1.83
C ASN A 234 -10.63 -21.00 -0.73
N HIS A 235 -10.06 -22.17 -1.06
CA HIS A 235 -9.79 -23.24 -0.10
C HIS A 235 -8.87 -22.78 1.03
N PHE A 236 -7.81 -22.04 0.69
CA PHE A 236 -6.84 -21.55 1.66
C PHE A 236 -7.23 -20.25 2.36
N ASN A 237 -8.48 -19.79 2.22
CA ASN A 237 -8.96 -18.57 2.85
C ASN A 237 -7.95 -17.41 2.67
N LEU A 238 -7.45 -17.22 1.44
CA LEU A 238 -6.34 -16.30 1.16
C LEU A 238 -6.62 -14.91 1.74
N HIS A 239 -5.67 -14.35 2.48
CA HIS A 239 -5.63 -12.95 2.86
C HIS A 239 -4.50 -12.24 2.11
N ILE A 240 -4.79 -11.08 1.54
CA ILE A 240 -3.80 -10.13 1.03
C ILE A 240 -4.07 -8.76 1.64
N PHE A 241 -3.09 -7.87 1.62
CA PHE A 241 -3.27 -6.48 2.04
C PHE A 241 -3.27 -5.54 0.83
N SER A 242 -3.90 -4.39 0.98
CA SER A 242 -4.04 -3.37 -0.07
C SER A 242 -4.14 -1.99 0.55
N THR A 243 -3.47 -1.03 -0.09
CA THR A 243 -3.57 0.41 0.21
C THR A 243 -4.47 1.12 -0.80
N ASP A 244 -5.09 0.37 -1.73
CA ASP A 244 -5.84 0.89 -2.87
C ASP A 244 -7.26 0.32 -2.98
N TYR A 245 -7.79 -0.22 -1.88
CA TYR A 245 -9.12 -0.79 -1.85
C TYR A 245 -10.19 0.30 -1.79
N ILE A 246 -11.13 0.25 -2.73
CA ILE A 246 -12.28 1.14 -2.78
C ILE A 246 -13.51 0.38 -2.27
N ASP A 247 -14.12 0.89 -1.20
CA ASP A 247 -15.36 0.33 -0.67
C ASP A 247 -16.58 0.91 -1.38
N TYR A 248 -17.02 0.26 -2.46
CA TYR A 248 -18.23 0.64 -3.20
C TYR A 248 -19.53 0.48 -2.40
N LYS A 249 -19.50 0.01 -1.15
CA LYS A 249 -20.68 0.04 -0.26
C LYS A 249 -20.77 1.35 0.52
N ASP A 250 -19.68 2.11 0.60
CA ASP A 250 -19.65 3.37 1.31
C ASP A 250 -20.45 4.46 0.56
N GLN A 251 -21.25 5.21 1.30
CA GLN A 251 -22.11 6.24 0.72
C GLN A 251 -21.32 7.43 0.15
N SER A 252 -20.23 7.85 0.82
CA SER A 252 -19.36 8.94 0.35
C SER A 252 -18.62 8.55 -0.92
N VAL A 253 -18.13 7.31 -1.00
CA VAL A 253 -17.49 6.74 -2.20
C VAL A 253 -18.47 6.72 -3.38
N ASN A 254 -19.70 6.25 -3.16
CA ASN A 254 -20.73 6.22 -4.20
C ASN A 254 -21.18 7.61 -4.64
N LYS A 255 -21.30 8.55 -3.69
CA LYS A 255 -21.66 9.95 -3.97
C LYS A 255 -20.58 10.57 -4.87
N PHE A 256 -19.32 10.44 -4.49
CA PHE A 256 -18.19 10.91 -5.28
C PHE A 256 -18.17 10.26 -6.67
N ARG A 257 -18.24 8.93 -6.77
CA ARG A 257 -18.22 8.22 -8.06
C ARG A 257 -19.31 8.70 -9.01
N LYS A 258 -20.54 8.88 -8.53
CA LYS A 258 -21.66 9.38 -9.35
C LYS A 258 -21.40 10.80 -9.84
N ALA A 259 -20.91 11.68 -8.97
CA ALA A 259 -20.58 13.05 -9.35
C ALA A 259 -19.41 13.10 -10.34
N TYR A 260 -18.39 12.27 -10.14
CA TYR A 260 -17.22 12.19 -11.02
C TYR A 260 -17.61 11.70 -12.42
N ILE A 261 -18.41 10.63 -12.53
CA ILE A 261 -18.95 10.15 -13.81
C ILE A 261 -19.83 11.22 -14.48
N ALA A 262 -20.62 11.97 -13.70
CA ALA A 262 -21.45 13.04 -14.24
C ALA A 262 -20.61 14.20 -14.80
N GLU A 263 -19.48 14.53 -14.17
CA GLU A 263 -18.59 15.61 -14.59
C GLU A 263 -17.66 15.17 -15.75
N TYR A 264 -16.85 14.14 -15.52
CA TYR A 264 -15.76 13.73 -16.41
C TYR A 264 -16.12 12.63 -17.42
N LYS A 265 -17.36 12.12 -17.36
CA LYS A 265 -17.91 11.11 -18.29
C LYS A 265 -17.11 9.80 -18.35
N THR A 266 -16.38 9.47 -17.29
CA THR A 266 -15.62 8.22 -17.14
C THR A 266 -15.71 7.70 -15.70
N ASP A 267 -15.46 6.40 -15.50
CA ASP A 267 -15.30 5.86 -14.15
C ASP A 267 -13.99 6.40 -13.53
N PRO A 268 -14.01 6.83 -12.26
CA PRO A 268 -12.79 7.17 -11.56
C PRO A 268 -11.91 5.93 -11.30
N LEU A 269 -10.61 6.09 -11.56
CA LEU A 269 -9.54 5.25 -11.06
C LEU A 269 -9.29 5.57 -9.58
N TYR A 270 -8.46 4.74 -8.92
CA TYR A 270 -8.10 4.93 -7.52
C TYR A 270 -7.57 6.34 -7.23
N GLU A 271 -6.78 6.91 -8.15
CA GLU A 271 -6.17 8.22 -8.02
C GLU A 271 -7.19 9.35 -7.91
N ALA A 272 -8.34 9.25 -8.60
CA ALA A 272 -9.42 10.22 -8.44
C ALA A 272 -10.05 10.18 -7.04
N TYR A 273 -10.25 8.98 -6.48
CA TYR A 273 -10.69 8.85 -5.08
C TYR A 273 -9.63 9.40 -4.12
N GLU A 274 -8.36 9.04 -4.33
CA GLU A 274 -7.24 9.51 -3.50
C GLU A 274 -7.15 11.04 -3.53
N GLY A 275 -7.23 11.67 -4.71
CA GLY A 275 -7.23 13.12 -4.86
C GLY A 275 -8.40 13.79 -4.16
N TYR A 276 -9.60 13.23 -4.31
CA TYR A 276 -10.79 13.77 -3.66
C TYR A 276 -10.72 13.70 -2.13
N PHE A 277 -10.48 12.53 -1.57
CA PHE A 277 -10.49 12.34 -0.11
C PHE A 277 -9.27 12.96 0.56
N LEU A 278 -8.08 12.87 -0.04
CA LEU A 278 -6.86 13.44 0.54
C LEU A 278 -6.93 14.98 0.59
N VAL A 279 -7.38 15.63 -0.49
CA VAL A 279 -7.51 17.10 -0.49
C VAL A 279 -8.60 17.55 0.45
N HIS A 280 -9.73 16.84 0.51
CA HIS A 280 -10.77 17.12 1.51
C HIS A 280 -10.22 17.06 2.93
N TYR A 281 -9.48 16.00 3.26
CA TYR A 281 -8.89 15.82 4.58
C TYR A 281 -7.85 16.89 4.92
N LEU A 282 -6.86 17.10 4.05
CA LEU A 282 -5.78 18.07 4.27
C LEU A 282 -6.30 19.51 4.33
N ALA A 283 -7.27 19.88 3.50
CA ALA A 283 -7.86 21.22 3.52
C ALA A 283 -8.62 21.50 4.82
N ASN A 284 -9.38 20.53 5.34
CA ASN A 284 -10.06 20.68 6.64
C ASN A 284 -9.06 20.79 7.80
N MET A 285 -8.00 19.98 7.75
CA MET A 285 -6.91 20.05 8.73
C MET A 285 -6.21 21.41 8.70
N TYR A 286 -5.84 21.90 7.51
CA TYR A 286 -5.21 23.20 7.35
C TYR A 286 -6.16 24.35 7.72
N HIS A 287 -7.44 24.27 7.37
CA HIS A 287 -8.44 25.27 7.76
C HIS A 287 -8.57 25.38 9.29
N SER A 288 -8.47 24.25 10.00
CA SER A 288 -8.65 24.19 11.46
C SER A 288 -7.40 24.59 12.24
N PHE A 289 -6.21 24.29 11.73
CA PHE A 289 -4.94 24.40 12.47
C PHE A 289 -3.87 25.27 11.80
N GLY A 290 -4.11 25.74 10.58
CA GLY A 290 -3.14 26.45 9.76
C GLY A 290 -1.86 25.65 9.57
N ASP A 291 -0.71 26.33 9.63
CA ASP A 291 0.61 25.74 9.42
C ASP A 291 0.96 24.64 10.44
N LYS A 292 0.27 24.58 11.58
CA LYS A 292 0.48 23.58 12.62
C LYS A 292 -0.31 22.29 12.41
N TYR A 293 -1.01 22.13 11.29
CA TYR A 293 -1.88 20.96 11.10
C TYR A 293 -1.17 19.62 11.27
N LEU A 294 0.13 19.52 10.92
CA LEU A 294 0.94 18.32 11.13
C LEU A 294 1.12 17.93 12.60
N GLU A 295 1.04 18.88 13.54
CA GLU A 295 1.07 18.59 14.99
C GLU A 295 -0.22 17.91 15.46
N PHE A 296 -1.32 18.10 14.74
CA PHE A 296 -2.68 17.71 15.14
C PHE A 296 -3.31 16.60 14.30
N ILE A 297 -2.68 16.24 13.18
CA ILE A 297 -3.22 15.29 12.19
C ILE A 297 -3.25 13.86 12.70
N SER A 298 -2.32 13.48 13.59
CA SER A 298 -2.30 12.15 14.21
C SER A 298 -3.49 11.91 15.14
N ASP A 299 -4.00 12.97 15.78
CA ASP A 299 -5.16 12.88 16.69
C ASP A 299 -6.51 12.99 15.96
N ARG A 300 -6.49 13.13 14.63
CA ARG A 300 -7.70 13.38 13.81
C ARG A 300 -7.79 12.44 12.62
N PRO A 301 -7.72 11.11 12.83
CA PRO A 301 -7.81 10.16 11.73
C PRO A 301 -9.11 10.34 10.95
N ASP A 302 -8.99 10.29 9.63
CA ASP A 302 -10.10 10.09 8.72
C ASP A 302 -10.22 8.60 8.34
N LYS A 303 -11.35 8.22 7.74
CA LYS A 303 -11.62 6.87 7.26
C LYS A 303 -10.48 6.29 6.42
N LEU A 304 -9.80 7.10 5.61
CA LEU A 304 -8.73 6.67 4.69
C LEU A 304 -7.32 7.10 5.13
N PHE A 305 -7.21 7.93 6.17
CA PHE A 305 -5.94 8.55 6.55
C PHE A 305 -5.75 8.56 8.07
N THR A 306 -4.75 7.86 8.54
CA THR A 306 -4.29 7.87 9.93
C THR A 306 -2.79 8.12 9.89
N PHE A 307 -2.40 9.40 9.96
CA PHE A 307 -0.99 9.78 9.86
C PHE A 307 -0.32 9.67 11.21
N GLU A 308 0.77 8.92 11.29
CA GLU A 308 1.51 8.74 12.54
C GLU A 308 2.99 9.08 12.33
N ALA A 309 3.60 9.68 13.34
CA ALA A 309 5.03 9.94 13.32
C ALA A 309 5.79 8.64 13.53
N ILE A 310 6.75 8.34 12.66
CA ILE A 310 7.55 7.10 12.78
C ILE A 310 8.57 7.16 13.93
N VAL A 311 8.92 8.37 14.35
CA VAL A 311 9.79 8.72 15.49
C VAL A 311 9.34 10.09 16.00
N GLU A 312 9.63 10.40 17.25
CA GLU A 312 9.35 11.73 17.82
C GLU A 312 10.05 12.82 16.98
N GLY A 313 9.27 13.83 16.56
CA GLY A 313 9.75 14.91 15.69
C GLY A 313 10.10 14.49 14.25
N GLY A 314 9.74 13.28 13.83
CA GLY A 314 9.87 12.81 12.46
C GLY A 314 8.66 13.15 11.59
N GLY A 315 8.79 12.90 10.29
CA GLY A 315 7.70 12.97 9.34
C GLY A 315 6.66 11.88 9.57
N LEU A 316 5.53 12.02 8.88
CA LEU A 316 4.36 11.20 9.12
C LEU A 316 4.16 10.12 8.06
N GLU A 317 3.57 9.00 8.46
CA GLU A 317 3.22 7.90 7.58
C GLU A 317 1.77 7.51 7.81
N ASN A 318 0.99 7.41 6.74
CA ASN A 318 -0.37 6.86 6.83
C ASN A 318 -0.30 5.38 7.23
N SER A 319 -1.08 4.97 8.22
CA SER A 319 -1.25 3.59 8.67
C SER A 319 -2.53 2.93 8.13
N HIS A 320 -3.37 3.65 7.36
CA HIS A 320 -4.55 3.07 6.75
C HIS A 320 -4.18 1.94 5.78
N PHE A 321 -4.79 0.77 6.00
CA PHE A 321 -4.65 -0.39 5.13
C PHE A 321 -5.92 -1.24 5.16
N SER A 322 -6.17 -1.96 4.07
CA SER A 322 -7.25 -2.91 3.96
C SER A 322 -6.70 -4.33 3.86
N VAL A 323 -7.30 -5.25 4.61
CA VAL A 323 -7.08 -6.68 4.43
C VAL A 323 -8.22 -7.25 3.60
N LEU A 324 -7.86 -7.91 2.50
CA LEU A 324 -8.78 -8.54 1.57
C LEU A 324 -8.69 -10.05 1.71
N SER A 325 -9.82 -10.70 1.98
CA SER A 325 -9.95 -12.14 1.99
C SER A 325 -10.59 -12.63 0.69
N TYR A 326 -10.03 -13.66 0.07
CA TYR A 326 -10.60 -14.28 -1.12
C TYR A 326 -11.68 -15.29 -0.72
N LYS A 327 -12.95 -14.93 -0.94
CA LYS A 327 -14.11 -15.77 -0.58
C LYS A 327 -15.18 -15.67 -1.65
N ASN A 328 -15.78 -16.81 -2.01
CA ASN A 328 -16.79 -16.89 -3.06
C ASN A 328 -16.28 -16.30 -4.39
N TYR A 329 -15.03 -16.62 -4.74
CA TYR A 329 -14.39 -16.20 -5.99
C TYR A 329 -14.17 -14.68 -6.15
N GLU A 330 -14.25 -13.92 -5.06
CA GLU A 330 -13.97 -12.47 -5.04
C GLU A 330 -13.18 -12.04 -3.79
N PHE A 331 -12.40 -10.97 -3.91
CA PHE A 331 -11.73 -10.35 -2.77
C PHE A 331 -12.72 -9.47 -1.98
N LYS A 332 -12.82 -9.71 -0.68
CA LYS A 332 -13.68 -8.94 0.25
C LYS A 332 -12.86 -8.33 1.35
N LYS A 333 -13.07 -7.06 1.66
CA LYS A 333 -12.47 -6.43 2.84
C LYS A 333 -12.96 -7.12 4.12
N VAL A 334 -12.05 -7.37 5.06
CA VAL A 334 -12.32 -8.09 6.32
C VAL A 334 -11.85 -7.36 7.59
N ASN A 335 -11.29 -6.15 7.47
CA ASN A 335 -10.91 -5.28 8.59
C ASN A 335 -11.60 -3.91 8.54
#